data_AF-A0A846SNI3-F1
#
_entry.id   AF-A0A846SNI3-F1
#
_cell.length_a   1.000
_cell.length_b   1.000
_cell.length_c   1.000
_cell.angle_alpha   90.00
_cell.angle_beta   90.00
_cell.angle_gamma   90.00
#
_symmetry.space_group_name_H-M   'P 1'
#
loop_
_entity.id
_entity.type
_entity.pdbx_description
1 polymer ?
#
loop_
_entity_poly.entity_id
_entity_poly.type
_entity_poly.pdbx_seq_one_letter_code
_entity_poly.pdbx_strand_id
1 'polypeptide(L)'
;MEKRNPPVKKFRAGALTATIWENTNTTSDGRTEGYRTVTFERSYKDKDNSWKTTNTLRMNDLPRAALVLQKAYEYLALQDAEA
;
A
#
# COMPACT_ATOMS: atom_id res chain seq x y z
N MET A 1 13.69 0.37 19.84
CA MET A 1 12.40 0.64 19.17
C MET A 1 12.69 0.76 17.69
N GLU A 2 12.27 -0.22 16.90
CA GLU A 2 12.50 -0.24 15.46
C GLU A 2 11.70 0.91 14.82
N LYS A 3 12.38 1.84 14.12
CA LYS A 3 11.72 2.95 13.42
C LYS A 3 10.90 2.36 12.27
N ARG A 4 9.60 2.14 12.49
CA ARG A 4 8.66 1.93 11.38
C ARG A 4 8.53 3.26 10.63
N ASN A 5 9.05 3.31 9.42
CA ASN A 5 8.80 4.45 8.55
C ASN A 5 7.29 4.62 8.35
N PRO A 6 6.74 5.83 8.54
CA PRO A 6 5.34 6.08 8.26
C PRO A 6 5.06 5.80 6.77
N PRO A 7 3.85 5.37 6.42
CA PRO A 7 3.49 5.20 5.02
C PRO A 7 3.57 6.54 4.29
N VAL A 8 4.13 6.52 3.08
CA VAL A 8 4.28 7.70 2.20
C VAL A 8 2.90 8.22 1.80
N LYS A 9 2.01 7.32 1.40
CA LYS A 9 0.67 7.66 0.94
C LYS A 9 -0.30 6.50 1.16
N LYS A 10 -1.57 6.82 1.34
CA LYS A 10 -2.64 5.84 1.49
C LYS A 10 -3.85 6.24 0.65
N PHE A 11 -4.30 5.36 -0.23
CA PHE A 11 -5.53 5.50 -1.02
C PHE A 11 -6.58 4.54 -0.48
N ARG A 12 -7.82 5.02 -0.29
CA ARG A 12 -8.90 4.25 0.30
C ARG A 12 -10.20 4.40 -0.48
N ALA A 13 -10.88 3.29 -0.74
CA ALA A 13 -12.22 3.24 -1.29
C ALA A 13 -13.07 2.22 -0.50
N GLY A 14 -13.83 2.72 0.48
CA GLY A 14 -14.61 1.89 1.39
C GLY A 14 -13.72 0.99 2.26
N ALA A 15 -13.82 -0.32 2.05
CA ALA A 15 -13.02 -1.32 2.75
C ALA A 15 -11.63 -1.53 2.13
N LEU A 16 -11.42 -1.11 0.88
CA LEU A 16 -10.19 -1.37 0.13
C LEU A 16 -9.19 -0.24 0.35
N THR A 17 -7.93 -0.61 0.53
CA THR A 17 -6.84 0.29 0.83
C THR A 17 -5.60 -0.12 0.06
N ALA A 18 -4.95 0.84 -0.61
CA ALA A 18 -3.59 0.72 -1.10
C ALA A 18 -2.68 1.67 -0.31
N THR A 19 -1.63 1.14 0.33
CA THR A 19 -0.68 1.91 1.16
C THR A 19 0.69 1.83 0.53
N ILE A 20 1.31 2.97 0.27
CA ILE A 20 2.64 3.11 -0.29
C ILE A 20 3.65 3.27 0.85
N TRP A 21 4.73 2.51 0.80
CA TRP A 21 5.82 2.52 1.78
C TRP A 21 7.12 2.87 1.09
N GLU A 22 8.00 3.54 1.83
CA GLU A 22 9.39 3.76 1.44
C GLU A 22 10.29 2.89 2.30
N ASN A 23 11.02 2.00 1.62
CA ASN A 23 11.93 1.05 2.23
C ASN A 23 13.34 1.35 1.76
N THR A 24 14.30 0.95 2.57
CA THR A 24 15.73 1.04 2.26
C THR A 24 16.30 -0.37 2.29
N ASN A 25 17.05 -0.75 1.26
CA ASN A 25 17.84 -1.97 1.28
C ASN A 25 19.32 -1.61 1.32
N THR A 26 20.09 -2.33 2.13
CA THR A 26 21.55 -2.23 2.07
C THR A 26 22.06 -3.34 1.17
N THR A 27 22.69 -2.96 0.07
CA THR A 27 23.29 -3.89 -0.89
C THR A 27 24.56 -4.50 -0.30
N SER A 28 25.01 -5.63 -0.85
CA SER A 28 26.19 -6.37 -0.36
C SER A 28 27.49 -5.58 -0.39
N ASP A 29 27.56 -4.52 -1.20
CA ASP A 29 28.67 -3.59 -1.32
C ASP A 29 28.52 -2.33 -0.44
N GLY A 30 27.54 -2.32 0.47
CA GLY A 30 27.37 -1.30 1.51
C GLY A 30 26.63 -0.03 1.05
N ARG A 31 26.06 -0.01 -0.16
CA ARG A 31 25.19 1.11 -0.58
C ARG A 31 23.80 0.94 0.00
N THR A 32 23.13 2.06 0.28
CA THR A 32 21.73 2.08 0.69
C THR A 32 20.89 2.54 -0.49
N GLU A 33 20.06 1.65 -1.02
CA GLU A 33 19.13 1.96 -2.10
C GLU A 33 17.70 2.03 -1.56
N GLY A 34 17.02 3.13 -1.86
CA GLY A 34 15.61 3.33 -1.54
C GLY A 34 14.72 2.68 -2.60
N TYR A 35 13.68 1.98 -2.17
CA TYR A 35 12.64 1.45 -3.07
C TYR A 35 11.26 1.58 -2.44
N ARG A 36 10.24 1.69 -3.28
CA ARG A 36 8.85 1.86 -2.84
C ARG A 36 8.09 0.54 -3.00
N THR A 37 7.23 0.23 -2.03
CA THR A 37 6.31 -0.92 -2.12
C THR A 37 4.87 -0.49 -1.88
N VAL A 38 3.92 -1.27 -2.38
CA VAL A 38 2.49 -1.04 -2.18
C VAL A 38 1.87 -2.25 -1.47
N THR A 39 1.27 -2.02 -0.30
CA THR A 39 0.44 -3.01 0.38
C THR A 39 -1.02 -2.77 0.05
N PHE A 40 -1.71 -3.81 -0.39
CA PHE A 40 -3.13 -3.76 -0.71
C PHE A 40 -3.95 -4.65 0.23
N GLU A 41 -5.01 -4.08 0.81
CA GLU A 41 -5.76 -4.72 1.88
C GLU A 41 -7.26 -4.40 1.79
N ARG A 42 -8.09 -5.37 2.16
CA ARG A 42 -9.52 -5.21 2.42
C ARG A 42 -9.80 -5.31 3.92
N SER A 43 -10.28 -4.24 4.54
CA SER A 43 -10.68 -4.22 5.95
C SER A 43 -12.12 -4.75 6.12
N TYR A 44 -12.34 -5.61 7.10
CA TYR A 44 -13.68 -6.08 7.48
C TYR A 44 -13.78 -6.22 9.00
N LYS A 45 -14.99 -6.24 9.55
CA LYS A 45 -15.24 -6.64 10.93
C LYS A 45 -15.56 -8.13 10.96
N ASP A 46 -14.91 -8.85 11.86
CA ASP A 46 -15.22 -10.26 12.15
C ASP A 46 -16.44 -10.38 13.09
N LYS A 47 -16.74 -11.61 13.50
CA LYS A 47 -17.88 -11.92 14.39
C LYS A 47 -17.76 -11.27 15.76
N ASP A 48 -16.53 -10.97 16.19
CA ASP A 48 -16.22 -10.39 17.49
C ASP A 48 -16.12 -8.85 17.41
N ASN A 49 -16.65 -8.25 16.34
CA ASN A 49 -16.55 -6.82 16.01
C ASN A 49 -15.11 -6.29 15.87
N SER A 50 -14.13 -7.19 15.75
CA SER A 50 -12.72 -6.81 15.60
C SER A 50 -12.42 -6.51 14.14
N TRP A 51 -11.70 -5.41 13.90
CA TRP A 51 -11.22 -5.07 12.56
C TRP A 51 -10.10 -6.03 12.17
N LYS A 52 -10.25 -6.64 11.00
CA LYS A 52 -9.28 -7.52 10.36
C LYS A 52 -9.03 -7.05 8.93
N THR A 53 -7.91 -7.48 8.37
CA THR A 53 -7.57 -7.25 6.96
C THR A 53 -7.47 -8.60 6.23
N THR A 54 -7.76 -8.58 4.93
CA THR A 54 -7.62 -9.74 4.04
C THR A 54 -7.22 -9.27 2.65
N ASN A 55 -6.62 -10.15 1.87
CA ASN A 55 -6.36 -10.00 0.44
C ASN A 55 -7.41 -10.69 -0.43
N THR A 56 -8.40 -11.37 0.16
CA THR A 56 -9.52 -11.98 -0.58
C THR A 56 -10.53 -10.91 -0.99
N LEU A 57 -10.84 -10.87 -2.28
CA LEU A 57 -11.77 -9.92 -2.89
C LEU A 57 -13.09 -10.57 -3.27
N ARG A 58 -14.17 -9.81 -3.14
CA ARG A 58 -15.48 -10.14 -3.70
C ARG A 58 -15.68 -9.37 -5.01
N MET A 59 -16.65 -9.79 -5.82
CA MET A 59 -16.97 -9.12 -7.10
C MET A 59 -17.14 -7.59 -6.96
N ASN A 60 -17.86 -7.15 -5.92
CA ASN A 60 -18.11 -5.72 -5.68
C ASN A 60 -16.88 -4.96 -5.13
N ASP A 61 -15.84 -5.67 -4.70
CA ASP A 61 -14.58 -5.05 -4.28
C ASP A 61 -13.71 -4.69 -5.50
N LEU A 62 -13.89 -5.38 -6.64
CA LEU A 62 -13.02 -5.25 -7.81
C LEU A 62 -12.95 -3.82 -8.39
N PRO A 63 -14.07 -3.08 -8.60
CA PRO A 63 -13.98 -1.72 -9.13
C PRO A 63 -13.24 -0.78 -8.17
N ARG A 64 -13.41 -0.97 -6.86
CA ARG A 64 -12.74 -0.18 -5.83
C ARG A 64 -11.26 -0.54 -5.70
N ALA A 65 -10.94 -1.82 -5.83
CA ALA A 65 -9.57 -2.31 -5.88
C ALA A 65 -8.82 -1.70 -7.07
N ALA A 66 -9.41 -1.75 -8.27
CA ALA A 66 -8.87 -1.14 -9.47
C ALA A 66 -8.61 0.36 -9.27
N LEU A 67 -9.58 1.09 -8.71
CA LEU A 67 -9.44 2.52 -8.44
C LEU A 67 -8.26 2.86 -7.51
N VAL A 68 -8.15 2.18 -6.36
CA VAL A 68 -7.08 2.50 -5.39
C VAL A 68 -5.70 2.07 -5.90
N LEU A 69 -5.62 0.97 -6.66
CA LEU A 69 -4.38 0.52 -7.28
C LEU A 69 -3.95 1.46 -8.42
N GLN A 70 -4.89 1.91 -9.25
CA GLN A 70 -4.61 2.90 -10.29
C GLN A 70 -4.12 4.21 -9.70
N LYS A 71 -4.73 4.69 -8.60
CA LYS A 71 -4.27 5.90 -7.90
C LYS A 71 -2.89 5.74 -7.27
N ALA A 72 -2.58 4.55 -6.76
CA ALA A 72 -1.23 4.25 -6.25
C ALA A 72 -0.19 4.25 -7.38
N TYR A 73 -0.52 3.63 -8.52
CA TYR A 73 0.34 3.65 -9.70
C TYR A 73 0.57 5.08 -10.21
N GLU A 74 -0.50 5.85 -10.40
CA GLU A 74 -0.44 7.26 -10.83
C GLU A 74 0.48 8.07 -9.92
N TYR A 75 0.35 7.93 -8.60
CA TYR A 75 1.21 8.61 -7.65
C TYR A 75 2.69 8.24 -7.81
N LEU A 76 3.01 6.95 -7.96
CA LEU A 76 4.39 6.49 -8.11
C LEU A 76 4.99 6.93 -9.46
N ALA A 77 4.26 6.71 -10.55
CA ALA A 77 4.71 7.00 -11.90
C ALA A 77 4.94 8.50 -12.14
N LEU A 78 4.10 9.36 -11.55
CA LEU A 78 4.27 10.81 -11.66
C LEU A 78 5.43 11.33 -10.79
N GLN A 79 5.70 10.72 -9.63
CA GLN A 79 6.88 11.09 -8.84
C GLN A 79 8.19 10.75 -9.54
N ASP A 80 8.24 9.64 -10.27
CA ASP A 80 9.43 9.26 -11.05
C ASP A 80 9.62 10.18 -12.28
N ALA A 81 8.56 10.83 -12.77
CA ALA A 81 8.64 11.80 -13.87
C ALA A 81 9.12 13.20 -13.43
N GLU A 82 9.07 13.50 -12.13
CA GLU A 82 9.49 14.79 -11.54
C GLU A 82 10.90 14.75 -10.91
N ALA A 83 11.54 13.58 -10.86
CA ALA A 83 12.87 13.34 -10.29
C ALA A 83 13.98 13.32 -11.37
#